data_AF-A0A3G6UR27-F1
#
_entry.id   AF-A0A3G6UR27-F1
#
_cell.length_a   1.000
_cell.length_b   1.000
_cell.length_c   1.000
_cell.angle_alpha   90.00
_cell.angle_beta   90.00
_cell.angle_gamma   90.00
#
_symmetry.space_group_name_H-M   'P 1'
#
loop_
_entity.id
_entity.type
_entity.pdbx_description
1 polymer ?
#
loop_
_entity_poly.entity_id
_entity_poly.type
_entity_poly.pdbx_seq_one_letter_code
_entity_poly.pdbx_strand_id
1 'polypeptide(L)'
;MNSANCPKCNELLSRKTVASARECNNCNAKRILAKYLSDEEFLFKKTKSKETGNYTILLINFLNKSALVPSQQNRIVVDFVKIMNLVKDHNARLSELWVHNSYFKVSAIKSRNALNIIKVFLYSEDLIAFDMVSDSFFPIETREIYRFKKDILDYFYSPTRCRDCGAESINSAQSFCYTCIAYRSIFNKTTLEYVNKEFPNNSLKGLYFNYTKFIATLGRTPQTLVNLLESGTRFIKFLTKYIPDNINTWPFKFNDNNLDLEAILESPDYTLLIEFKFSEEWRNIFLNEFKGEGITVFLAFLERIGLLSPLQSNPKEKILKKIYTVNQNFQKPLIKMLEKELASKELLEKKNAVIRKKMSTIIDKIDMMISFYNWLANNETAHNWAEVSERMVNTYLLQTPQRSRDIKKRALYNFFQFAKKQRFIFANPIENFIARDRMIEVRPLTKQDHSEIYRKLTTESDQLFVEKLISSLIYFHALQTKNIMEIKIEDIKLASKSIYLNGRPPVFLSTVEMLLLHLTLDERLRRLNGKNSIYLFCSHKSIKDVSIKKGTINQYVKSILGLPPKSLRIAALQFCASNFGAEYLHDCFGLSITQASRYANIGEVLMDDIINDEINNNKKTN
;
A
#
# COMPACT_ATOMS: atom_id res chain seq x y z
N MET A 1 -4.62 -59.95 25.68
CA MET A 1 -4.73 -59.21 24.41
C MET A 1 -4.67 -60.21 23.26
N ASN A 2 -5.79 -60.48 22.59
CA ASN A 2 -5.91 -61.52 21.55
C ASN A 2 -5.69 -60.92 20.16
N SER A 3 -4.44 -60.57 19.85
CA SER A 3 -4.02 -60.20 18.50
C SER A 3 -3.51 -61.44 17.71
N ALA A 4 -3.64 -61.38 16.38
CA ALA A 4 -3.06 -62.31 15.42
C ALA A 4 -2.65 -61.52 14.17
N ASN A 5 -1.69 -62.03 13.41
CA ASN A 5 -1.26 -61.36 12.19
C ASN A 5 -2.18 -61.69 11.02
N CYS A 6 -2.35 -60.72 10.12
CA CYS A 6 -3.02 -60.92 8.85
C CYS A 6 -2.26 -61.95 8.02
N PRO A 7 -2.89 -63.04 7.56
CA PRO A 7 -2.19 -64.07 6.78
C PRO A 7 -1.72 -63.58 5.39
N LYS A 8 -2.15 -62.38 4.95
CA LYS A 8 -1.79 -61.82 3.64
C LYS A 8 -0.72 -60.73 3.67
N CYS A 9 -0.64 -59.94 4.74
CA CYS A 9 0.32 -58.83 4.84
C CYS A 9 1.07 -58.78 6.18
N ASN A 10 0.83 -59.75 7.06
CA ASN A 10 1.43 -59.88 8.39
C ASN A 10 1.14 -58.72 9.37
N GLU A 11 0.27 -57.77 9.04
CA GLU A 11 -0.16 -56.70 9.96
C GLU A 11 -0.96 -57.25 11.14
N LEU A 12 -0.78 -56.66 12.33
CA LEU A 12 -1.51 -57.02 13.55
C LEU A 12 -3.02 -56.74 13.44
N LEU A 13 -3.83 -57.73 13.80
CA LEU A 13 -5.29 -57.70 13.79
C LEU A 13 -5.88 -58.38 15.04
N SER A 14 -7.19 -58.23 15.26
CA SER A 14 -7.90 -59.04 16.24
C SER A 14 -8.07 -60.49 15.75
N ARG A 15 -7.91 -61.49 16.65
CA ARG A 15 -8.17 -62.91 16.33
C ARG A 15 -9.58 -63.14 15.75
N LYS A 16 -10.58 -62.37 16.19
CA LYS A 16 -11.97 -62.46 15.70
C LYS A 16 -12.07 -62.07 14.22
N THR A 17 -11.34 -61.05 13.79
CA THR A 17 -11.30 -60.61 12.38
C THR A 17 -10.57 -61.63 11.50
N VAL A 18 -9.49 -62.23 11.99
CA VAL A 18 -8.77 -63.29 11.27
C VAL A 18 -9.66 -64.53 11.11
N ALA A 19 -10.41 -64.91 12.14
CA ALA A 19 -11.33 -66.06 12.09
C ALA A 19 -12.51 -65.85 11.13
N SER A 20 -13.08 -64.64 11.05
CA SER A 20 -14.26 -64.37 10.23
C SER A 20 -13.97 -63.93 8.79
N ALA A 21 -12.98 -63.05 8.58
CA ALA A 21 -12.71 -62.43 7.29
C ALA A 21 -11.44 -62.98 6.60
N ARG A 22 -10.59 -63.71 7.35
CA ARG A 22 -9.32 -64.30 6.88
C ARG A 22 -8.31 -63.30 6.27
N GLU A 23 -8.52 -61.99 6.38
CA GLU A 23 -7.60 -60.94 5.91
C GLU A 23 -7.83 -59.60 6.65
N CYS A 24 -6.86 -58.66 6.60
CA CYS A 24 -7.01 -57.32 7.18
C CYS A 24 -7.89 -56.41 6.33
N ASN A 25 -8.39 -55.33 6.95
CA ASN A 25 -9.16 -54.30 6.25
C ASN A 25 -8.38 -53.66 5.10
N ASN A 26 -7.06 -53.49 5.21
CA ASN A 26 -6.22 -52.95 4.14
C ASN A 26 -6.09 -53.92 2.95
N CYS A 27 -5.88 -55.22 3.20
CA CYS A 27 -5.83 -56.26 2.16
C CYS A 27 -7.16 -56.40 1.43
N ASN A 28 -8.26 -56.46 2.18
CA ASN A 28 -9.60 -56.52 1.59
C ASN A 28 -9.89 -55.27 0.76
N ALA A 29 -9.60 -54.08 1.30
CA ALA A 29 -9.78 -52.82 0.60
C ALA A 29 -8.93 -52.73 -0.67
N LYS A 30 -7.66 -53.12 -0.62
CA LYS A 30 -6.77 -53.16 -1.79
C LYS A 30 -7.32 -54.08 -2.88
N ARG A 31 -7.84 -55.25 -2.50
CA ARG A 31 -8.49 -56.19 -3.44
C ARG A 31 -9.76 -55.58 -4.05
N ILE A 32 -10.58 -54.90 -3.26
CA ILE A 32 -11.82 -54.24 -3.76
C ILE A 32 -11.47 -53.10 -4.72
N LEU A 33 -10.50 -52.26 -4.38
CA LEU A 33 -10.01 -51.19 -5.25
C LEU A 33 -9.47 -51.75 -6.57
N ALA A 34 -8.70 -52.85 -6.52
CA ALA A 34 -8.23 -53.53 -7.73
C ALA A 34 -9.40 -54.04 -8.59
N LYS A 35 -10.45 -54.61 -7.98
CA LYS A 35 -11.66 -55.03 -8.72
C LYS A 35 -12.35 -53.88 -9.44
N TYR A 36 -12.46 -52.71 -8.82
CA TYR A 36 -13.02 -51.54 -9.51
C TYR A 36 -12.23 -51.14 -10.77
N LEU A 37 -10.91 -51.41 -10.81
CA LEU A 37 -10.05 -51.09 -11.95
C LEU A 37 -10.01 -52.19 -13.02
N SER A 38 -10.23 -53.46 -12.65
CA SER A 38 -9.97 -54.61 -13.54
C SER A 38 -11.20 -55.44 -13.90
N ASP A 39 -12.33 -55.28 -13.21
CA ASP A 39 -13.54 -56.10 -13.35
C ASP A 39 -14.72 -55.20 -13.72
N GLU A 40 -15.05 -55.15 -15.02
CA GLU A 40 -16.11 -54.30 -15.57
C GLU A 40 -17.49 -54.66 -15.02
N GLU A 41 -17.77 -55.96 -14.79
CA GLU A 41 -19.04 -56.43 -14.24
C GLU A 41 -19.20 -55.95 -12.79
N PHE A 42 -18.13 -56.05 -11.99
CA PHE A 42 -18.12 -55.54 -10.63
C PHE A 42 -18.29 -54.03 -10.58
N LEU A 43 -17.58 -53.29 -11.44
CA LEU A 43 -17.69 -51.83 -11.55
C LEU A 43 -19.13 -51.43 -11.86
N PHE A 44 -19.71 -51.96 -12.95
CA PHE A 44 -21.08 -51.64 -13.37
C PHE A 44 -22.11 -52.00 -12.30
N LYS A 45 -21.98 -53.16 -11.64
CA LYS A 45 -22.86 -53.59 -10.55
C LYS A 45 -22.84 -52.61 -9.36
N LYS A 46 -21.71 -51.95 -9.10
CA LYS A 46 -21.57 -51.01 -7.98
C LYS A 46 -21.99 -49.58 -8.35
N THR A 47 -21.67 -49.14 -9.57
CA THR A 47 -21.86 -47.75 -10.01
C THR A 47 -23.17 -47.53 -10.76
N LYS A 48 -23.86 -48.59 -11.19
CA LYS A 48 -25.15 -48.58 -11.92
C LYS A 48 -25.15 -47.82 -13.25
N SER A 49 -24.09 -47.07 -13.57
CA SER A 49 -23.89 -46.40 -14.84
C SER A 49 -22.41 -46.45 -15.24
N LYS A 50 -22.16 -46.45 -16.56
CA LYS A 50 -20.81 -46.44 -17.15
C LYS A 50 -20.06 -45.16 -16.80
N GLU A 51 -20.77 -44.03 -16.80
CA GLU A 51 -20.22 -42.71 -16.48
C GLU A 51 -19.72 -42.63 -15.03
N THR A 52 -20.55 -43.04 -14.05
CA THR A 52 -20.12 -43.15 -12.64
C THR A 52 -18.96 -44.15 -12.49
N GLY A 53 -18.94 -45.20 -13.31
CA GLY A 53 -17.82 -46.14 -13.42
C GLY A 53 -16.51 -45.46 -13.77
N ASN A 54 -16.50 -44.66 -14.83
CA ASN A 54 -15.34 -43.90 -15.29
C ASN A 54 -14.83 -42.93 -14.21
N TYR A 55 -15.73 -42.14 -13.61
CA TYR A 55 -15.34 -41.24 -12.51
C TYR A 55 -14.79 -41.99 -11.29
N THR A 56 -15.32 -43.18 -11.00
CA THR A 56 -14.81 -44.02 -9.91
C THR A 56 -13.37 -44.47 -10.17
N ILE A 57 -13.06 -44.89 -11.41
CA ILE A 57 -11.68 -45.24 -11.81
C ILE A 57 -10.75 -44.03 -11.66
N LEU A 58 -11.16 -42.85 -12.15
CA LEU A 58 -10.38 -41.62 -12.04
C LEU A 58 -10.12 -41.22 -10.58
N LEU A 59 -11.13 -41.32 -9.71
CA LEU A 59 -10.98 -41.06 -8.28
C LEU A 59 -10.00 -42.05 -7.62
N ILE A 60 -10.05 -43.34 -7.98
CA ILE A 60 -9.11 -44.34 -7.46
C ILE A 60 -7.67 -43.97 -7.86
N ASN A 61 -7.46 -43.62 -9.13
CA ASN A 61 -6.14 -43.19 -9.62
C ASN A 61 -5.64 -41.92 -8.92
N PHE A 62 -6.52 -40.96 -8.64
CA PHE A 62 -6.20 -39.78 -7.85
C PHE A 62 -5.82 -40.13 -6.41
N LEU A 63 -6.58 -41.01 -5.75
CA LEU A 63 -6.33 -41.46 -4.38
C LEU A 63 -5.02 -42.26 -4.26
N ASN A 64 -4.60 -42.98 -5.30
CA ASN A 64 -3.34 -43.71 -5.33
C ASN A 64 -2.11 -42.78 -5.23
N LYS A 65 -2.25 -41.49 -5.55
CA LYS A 65 -1.20 -40.48 -5.36
C LYS A 65 -1.08 -40.01 -3.89
N SER A 66 -2.01 -40.39 -3.02
CA SER A 66 -2.07 -39.94 -1.61
C SER A 66 -1.32 -40.87 -0.66
N ALA A 67 -0.98 -40.37 0.53
CA ALA A 67 -0.43 -41.17 1.64
C ALA A 67 -1.52 -41.93 2.44
N LEU A 68 -2.77 -41.98 1.96
CA LEU A 68 -3.86 -42.67 2.64
C LEU A 68 -3.70 -44.19 2.54
N VAL A 69 -4.00 -44.91 3.61
CA VAL A 69 -3.97 -46.38 3.58
C VAL A 69 -5.13 -46.93 2.73
N PRO A 70 -5.03 -48.14 2.15
CA PRO A 70 -6.05 -48.68 1.24
C PRO A 70 -7.46 -48.72 1.84
N SER A 71 -7.60 -48.98 3.13
CA SER A 71 -8.90 -48.96 3.81
C SER A 71 -9.57 -47.58 3.82
N GLN A 72 -8.79 -46.50 3.94
CA GLN A 72 -9.28 -45.13 3.86
C GLN A 72 -9.65 -44.76 2.42
N GLN A 73 -8.81 -45.14 1.45
CA GLN A 73 -9.08 -44.91 0.02
C GLN A 73 -10.38 -45.61 -0.42
N ASN A 74 -10.53 -46.91 -0.13
CA ASN A 74 -11.73 -47.67 -0.45
C ASN A 74 -12.99 -47.08 0.18
N ARG A 75 -12.87 -46.52 1.40
CA ARG A 75 -13.99 -45.85 2.05
C ARG A 75 -14.43 -44.60 1.30
N ILE A 76 -13.48 -43.75 0.89
CA ILE A 76 -13.77 -42.54 0.09
C ILE A 76 -14.45 -42.94 -1.21
N VAL A 77 -13.97 -43.98 -1.88
CA VAL A 77 -14.57 -44.53 -3.11
C VAL A 77 -15.99 -45.03 -2.88
N VAL A 78 -16.24 -45.78 -1.80
CA VAL A 78 -17.58 -46.26 -1.47
C VAL A 78 -18.54 -45.10 -1.18
N ASP A 79 -18.11 -44.09 -0.42
CA ASP A 79 -18.92 -42.92 -0.13
C ASP A 79 -19.19 -42.09 -1.41
N PHE A 80 -18.20 -41.95 -2.28
CA PHE A 80 -18.35 -41.33 -3.60
C PHE A 80 -19.37 -42.06 -4.47
N VAL A 81 -19.24 -43.38 -4.64
CA VAL A 81 -20.19 -44.19 -5.44
C VAL A 81 -21.61 -44.08 -4.90
N LYS A 82 -21.79 -44.06 -3.56
CA LYS A 82 -23.11 -43.85 -2.95
C LYS A 82 -23.68 -42.47 -3.29
N ILE A 83 -22.87 -41.41 -3.27
CA ILE A 83 -23.30 -40.06 -3.63
C ILE A 83 -23.66 -40.02 -5.12
N MET A 84 -22.80 -40.52 -6.00
CA MET A 84 -23.03 -40.50 -7.44
C MET A 84 -24.27 -41.32 -7.84
N ASN A 85 -24.57 -42.41 -7.13
CA ASN A 85 -25.81 -43.18 -7.33
C ASN A 85 -27.10 -42.42 -6.94
N LEU A 86 -26.99 -41.28 -6.25
CA LEU A 86 -28.13 -40.40 -5.97
C LEU A 86 -28.31 -39.31 -7.03
N VAL A 87 -27.35 -39.13 -7.93
CA VAL A 87 -27.40 -38.14 -9.01
C VAL A 87 -28.38 -38.62 -10.07
N LYS A 88 -29.36 -37.77 -10.43
CA LYS A 88 -30.39 -38.08 -11.43
C LYS A 88 -30.03 -37.59 -12.84
N ASP A 89 -29.25 -36.51 -12.91
CA ASP A 89 -28.77 -35.91 -14.16
C ASP A 89 -27.28 -35.60 -14.00
N HIS A 90 -26.45 -36.31 -14.75
CA HIS A 90 -25.00 -36.20 -14.71
C HIS A 90 -24.48 -35.02 -15.56
N ASN A 91 -25.35 -34.39 -16.37
CA ASN A 91 -25.00 -33.21 -17.16
C ASN A 91 -25.10 -31.89 -16.36
N ALA A 92 -25.76 -31.92 -15.19
CA ALA A 92 -25.91 -30.76 -14.34
C ALA A 92 -24.85 -30.75 -13.23
N ARG A 93 -24.24 -29.58 -12.98
CA ARG A 93 -23.31 -29.39 -11.86
C ARG A 93 -24.04 -29.54 -10.53
N LEU A 94 -23.47 -30.35 -9.64
CA LEU A 94 -23.97 -30.58 -8.29
C LEU A 94 -23.72 -29.35 -7.41
N SER A 95 -24.73 -28.86 -6.69
CA SER A 95 -24.50 -27.82 -5.67
C SER A 95 -23.66 -28.37 -4.51
N GLU A 96 -22.80 -27.53 -3.92
CA GLU A 96 -21.97 -27.92 -2.78
C GLU A 96 -22.79 -28.40 -1.57
N LEU A 97 -23.90 -27.72 -1.26
CA LEU A 97 -24.80 -28.05 -0.17
C LEU A 97 -25.43 -29.43 -0.38
N TRP A 98 -25.79 -29.78 -1.62
CA TRP A 98 -26.30 -31.10 -1.94
C TRP A 98 -25.22 -32.17 -1.73
N VAL A 99 -23.99 -31.96 -2.22
CA VAL A 99 -22.88 -32.92 -2.03
C VAL A 99 -22.59 -33.10 -0.54
N HIS A 100 -22.58 -32.01 0.23
CA HIS A 100 -22.43 -32.03 1.68
C HIS A 100 -23.53 -32.89 2.33
N ASN A 101 -24.79 -32.54 2.12
CA ASN A 101 -25.93 -33.23 2.74
C ASN A 101 -25.99 -34.70 2.33
N SER A 102 -25.76 -35.00 1.05
CA SER A 102 -25.69 -36.38 0.53
C SER A 102 -24.57 -37.17 1.20
N TYR A 103 -23.37 -36.61 1.34
CA TYR A 103 -22.25 -37.26 2.03
C TYR A 103 -22.62 -37.61 3.48
N PHE A 104 -23.13 -36.66 4.26
CA PHE A 104 -23.48 -36.90 5.66
C PHE A 104 -24.69 -37.82 5.85
N LYS A 105 -25.54 -37.97 4.82
CA LYS A 105 -26.65 -38.93 4.78
C LYS A 105 -26.17 -40.36 4.51
N VAL A 106 -25.22 -40.56 3.60
CA VAL A 106 -24.85 -41.92 3.11
C VAL A 106 -23.55 -42.46 3.71
N SER A 107 -22.68 -41.59 4.23
CA SER A 107 -21.39 -41.99 4.79
C SER A 107 -21.55 -42.49 6.23
N ALA A 108 -20.98 -43.66 6.48
CA ALA A 108 -21.01 -44.27 7.82
C ALA A 108 -20.08 -43.56 8.83
N ILE A 109 -19.02 -42.88 8.37
CA ILE A 109 -18.22 -42.01 9.26
C ILE A 109 -18.00 -40.68 8.58
N LYS A 110 -18.44 -39.66 9.30
CA LYS A 110 -18.65 -38.29 8.88
C LYS A 110 -17.33 -37.51 8.84
N SER A 111 -16.40 -37.96 7.99
CA SER A 111 -15.04 -37.41 7.88
C SER A 111 -15.01 -36.17 6.98
N ARG A 112 -14.69 -35.01 7.56
CA ARG A 112 -14.52 -33.75 6.81
C ARG A 112 -13.42 -33.85 5.75
N ASN A 113 -12.33 -34.57 6.04
CA ASN A 113 -11.24 -34.76 5.08
C ASN A 113 -11.68 -35.57 3.86
N ALA A 114 -12.45 -36.64 4.07
CA ALA A 114 -12.99 -37.46 2.98
C ALA A 114 -13.95 -36.64 2.10
N LEU A 115 -14.84 -35.84 2.71
CA LEU A 115 -15.71 -34.93 1.98
C LEU A 115 -14.90 -33.91 1.15
N ASN A 116 -13.84 -33.34 1.71
CA ASN A 116 -13.01 -32.37 0.99
C ASN A 116 -12.31 -33.00 -0.23
N ILE A 117 -11.78 -34.23 -0.09
CA ILE A 117 -11.19 -34.97 -1.20
C ILE A 117 -12.23 -35.22 -2.31
N ILE A 118 -13.45 -35.61 -1.95
CA ILE A 118 -14.55 -35.80 -2.91
C ILE A 118 -14.87 -34.49 -3.62
N LYS A 119 -14.98 -33.36 -2.88
CA LYS A 119 -15.25 -32.04 -3.48
C LYS A 119 -14.15 -31.59 -4.44
N VAL A 120 -12.89 -31.79 -4.08
CA VAL A 120 -11.73 -31.47 -4.92
C VAL A 120 -11.75 -32.29 -6.22
N PHE A 121 -12.04 -33.58 -6.11
CA PHE A 121 -12.18 -34.44 -7.28
C PHE A 121 -13.37 -34.04 -8.15
N LEU A 122 -14.55 -33.80 -7.57
CA LEU A 122 -15.70 -33.32 -8.34
C LEU A 122 -15.42 -31.97 -9.01
N TYR A 123 -14.62 -31.10 -8.39
CA TYR A 123 -14.22 -29.83 -8.97
C TYR A 123 -13.31 -29.99 -10.18
N SER A 124 -12.32 -30.90 -10.13
CA SER A 124 -11.44 -31.13 -11.28
C SER A 124 -12.17 -31.71 -12.49
N GLU A 125 -13.23 -32.49 -12.23
CA GLU A 125 -14.09 -33.08 -13.26
C GLU A 125 -15.24 -32.15 -13.70
N ASP A 126 -15.27 -30.89 -13.22
CA ASP A 126 -16.31 -29.90 -13.51
C ASP A 126 -17.74 -30.32 -13.11
N LEU A 127 -17.86 -31.23 -12.13
CA LEU A 127 -19.12 -31.84 -11.68
C LEU A 127 -19.78 -31.11 -10.50
N ILE A 128 -19.09 -30.17 -9.86
CA ILE A 128 -19.60 -29.43 -8.69
C ILE A 128 -19.58 -27.92 -8.94
N ALA A 129 -20.68 -27.26 -8.57
CA ALA A 129 -20.76 -25.82 -8.41
C ALA A 129 -20.67 -25.51 -6.92
N PHE A 130 -19.65 -24.74 -6.53
CA PHE A 130 -19.53 -24.28 -5.15
C PHE A 130 -20.53 -23.15 -4.90
N ASP A 131 -21.33 -23.29 -3.84
CA ASP A 131 -22.41 -22.36 -3.55
C ASP A 131 -21.84 -21.01 -3.10
N MET A 132 -22.48 -19.90 -3.49
CA MET A 132 -22.11 -18.55 -3.03
C MET A 132 -22.69 -18.24 -1.64
N VAL A 133 -22.45 -19.11 -0.66
CA VAL A 133 -22.78 -18.84 0.75
C VAL A 133 -21.47 -18.57 1.47
N SER A 134 -21.20 -17.29 1.75
CA SER A 134 -20.04 -16.89 2.55
C SER A 134 -20.44 -16.78 4.01
N ASP A 135 -19.94 -17.70 4.85
CA ASP A 135 -20.02 -17.59 6.32
C ASP A 135 -19.11 -16.47 6.87
N SER A 136 -18.26 -15.91 6.00
CA SER A 136 -17.39 -14.78 6.29
C SER A 136 -18.01 -13.47 5.80
N PHE A 137 -18.01 -12.45 6.66
CA PHE A 137 -18.40 -11.08 6.27
C PHE A 137 -17.24 -10.25 5.69
N PHE A 138 -16.07 -10.86 5.45
CA PHE A 138 -15.00 -10.20 4.72
C PHE A 138 -15.46 -9.95 3.26
N PRO A 139 -15.28 -8.74 2.71
CA PRO A 139 -15.84 -8.39 1.40
C PRO A 139 -15.13 -9.05 0.21
N ILE A 140 -14.00 -9.71 0.44
CA ILE A 140 -13.26 -10.47 -0.57
C ILE A 140 -13.46 -11.96 -0.27
N GLU A 141 -13.66 -12.74 -1.32
CA GLU A 141 -13.76 -14.20 -1.21
C GLU A 141 -12.45 -14.79 -0.69
N THR A 142 -12.54 -15.49 0.44
CA THR A 142 -11.39 -16.01 1.20
C THR A 142 -11.41 -17.53 1.32
N ARG A 143 -12.45 -18.21 0.82
CA ARG A 143 -12.53 -19.67 0.78
C ARG A 143 -11.48 -20.27 -0.14
N GLU A 144 -10.99 -21.45 0.26
CA GLU A 144 -9.94 -22.20 -0.44
C GLU A 144 -10.30 -22.60 -1.86
N ILE A 145 -11.55 -22.93 -2.11
CA ILE A 145 -12.09 -23.35 -3.41
C ILE A 145 -11.88 -22.32 -4.53
N TYR A 146 -11.84 -21.02 -4.23
CA TYR A 146 -11.59 -19.96 -5.23
C TYR A 146 -10.13 -19.82 -5.61
N ARG A 147 -9.25 -20.54 -4.92
CA ARG A 147 -7.82 -20.60 -5.23
C ARG A 147 -7.44 -21.89 -5.95
N PHE A 148 -8.38 -22.84 -6.07
CA PHE A 148 -8.15 -24.05 -6.81
C PHE A 148 -7.85 -23.72 -8.28
N LYS A 149 -6.89 -24.44 -8.85
CA LYS A 149 -6.57 -24.39 -10.27
C LYS A 149 -7.08 -25.65 -10.95
N LYS A 150 -7.17 -25.61 -12.28
CA LYS A 150 -7.61 -26.75 -13.09
C LYS A 150 -6.73 -28.00 -12.87
N ASP A 151 -5.44 -27.82 -12.59
CA ASP A 151 -4.46 -28.90 -12.31
C ASP A 151 -4.46 -29.40 -10.85
N ILE A 152 -5.55 -29.18 -10.08
CA ILE A 152 -5.58 -29.52 -8.65
C ILE A 152 -5.21 -30.96 -8.33
N LEU A 153 -5.58 -31.92 -9.17
CA LEU A 153 -5.26 -33.33 -8.96
C LEU A 153 -3.75 -33.64 -9.03
N ASP A 154 -2.95 -32.75 -9.64
CA ASP A 154 -1.50 -32.93 -9.76
C ASP A 154 -0.74 -32.41 -8.54
N TYR A 155 -1.30 -31.43 -7.83
CA TYR A 155 -0.63 -30.81 -6.69
C TYR A 155 -1.28 -31.09 -5.33
N PHE A 156 -2.53 -31.56 -5.27
CA PHE A 156 -3.26 -31.71 -4.01
C PHE A 156 -2.58 -32.63 -2.99
N TYR A 157 -1.86 -33.66 -3.45
CA TYR A 157 -1.07 -34.54 -2.59
C TYR A 157 0.44 -34.27 -2.65
N SER A 158 0.88 -33.27 -3.41
CA SER A 158 2.30 -32.96 -3.52
C SER A 158 2.83 -32.41 -2.19
N PRO A 159 3.99 -32.90 -1.70
CA PRO A 159 4.63 -32.37 -0.50
C PRO A 159 5.30 -31.01 -0.73
N THR A 160 5.52 -30.61 -1.99
CA THR A 160 6.23 -29.38 -2.37
C THR A 160 5.32 -28.28 -2.91
N ARG A 161 4.02 -28.54 -3.05
CA ARG A 161 3.05 -27.57 -3.57
C ARG A 161 1.91 -27.33 -2.57
N CYS A 162 1.38 -26.12 -2.58
CA CYS A 162 0.24 -25.73 -1.76
C CYS A 162 -1.03 -26.47 -2.21
N ARG A 163 -1.75 -27.09 -1.28
CA ARG A 163 -3.00 -27.82 -1.57
C ARG A 163 -4.16 -26.96 -2.05
N ASP A 164 -4.15 -25.66 -1.75
CA ASP A 164 -5.18 -24.73 -2.24
C ASP A 164 -4.82 -24.24 -3.64
N CYS A 165 -3.67 -23.57 -3.82
CA CYS A 165 -3.35 -22.84 -5.04
C CYS A 165 -2.27 -23.44 -5.95
N GLY A 166 -1.67 -24.57 -5.54
CA GLY A 166 -0.61 -25.24 -6.30
C GLY A 166 0.71 -24.47 -6.40
N ALA A 167 0.90 -23.36 -5.67
CA ALA A 167 2.18 -22.65 -5.61
C ALA A 167 3.24 -23.49 -4.89
N GLU A 168 4.49 -23.36 -5.30
CA GLU A 168 5.61 -24.03 -4.63
C GLU A 168 5.73 -23.56 -3.17
N SER A 169 5.86 -24.53 -2.26
CA SER A 169 6.11 -24.27 -0.85
C SER A 169 7.60 -24.35 -0.60
N ILE A 170 8.15 -23.26 -0.03
CA ILE A 170 9.57 -23.19 0.37
C ILE A 170 9.86 -24.19 1.51
N ASN A 171 8.83 -24.63 2.24
CA ASN A 171 8.96 -25.56 3.35
C ASN A 171 8.11 -26.82 3.11
N SER A 172 8.78 -27.97 2.94
CA SER A 172 8.15 -29.28 2.68
C SER A 172 7.31 -29.79 3.86
N ALA A 173 7.44 -29.19 5.05
CA ALA A 173 6.65 -29.55 6.21
C ALA A 173 5.21 -28.99 6.19
N GLN A 174 4.91 -27.99 5.35
CA GLN A 174 3.61 -27.32 5.34
C GLN A 174 2.83 -27.61 4.05
N SER A 175 1.58 -28.08 4.20
CA SER A 175 0.67 -28.35 3.08
C SER A 175 0.12 -27.09 2.39
N PHE A 176 0.37 -25.90 2.93
CA PHE A 176 -0.21 -24.64 2.45
C PHE A 176 0.86 -23.56 2.38
N CYS A 177 0.80 -22.70 1.36
CA CYS A 177 1.66 -21.52 1.30
C CYS A 177 1.16 -20.42 2.26
N TYR A 178 2.05 -19.49 2.63
CA TYR A 178 1.74 -18.37 3.54
C TYR A 178 0.50 -17.56 3.12
N THR A 179 0.32 -17.32 1.82
CA THR A 179 -0.84 -16.58 1.30
C THR A 179 -2.16 -17.32 1.57
N CYS A 180 -2.20 -18.63 1.34
CA CYS A 180 -3.39 -19.44 1.57
C CYS A 180 -3.67 -19.62 3.07
N ILE A 181 -2.62 -19.75 3.89
CA ILE A 181 -2.73 -19.70 5.35
C ILE A 181 -3.35 -18.36 5.78
N ALA A 182 -2.88 -17.24 5.23
CA ALA A 182 -3.40 -15.93 5.57
C ALA A 182 -4.89 -15.80 5.19
N TYR A 183 -5.32 -16.26 4.02
CA TYR A 183 -6.74 -16.28 3.64
C TYR A 183 -7.60 -17.14 4.58
N ARG A 184 -7.12 -18.32 4.98
CA ARG A 184 -7.80 -19.16 5.98
C ARG A 184 -7.92 -18.44 7.32
N SER A 185 -6.87 -17.75 7.76
CA SER A 185 -6.89 -16.94 8.98
C SER A 185 -7.86 -15.76 8.89
N ILE A 186 -7.93 -15.08 7.74
CA ILE A 186 -8.93 -14.02 7.50
C ILE A 186 -10.32 -14.62 7.62
N PHE A 187 -10.63 -15.66 6.84
CA PHE A 187 -11.94 -16.34 6.84
C PHE A 187 -12.38 -16.69 8.26
N ASN A 188 -11.52 -17.37 9.02
CA ASN A 188 -11.83 -17.79 10.40
C ASN A 188 -12.08 -16.60 11.34
N LYS A 189 -11.41 -15.47 11.13
CA LYS A 189 -11.53 -14.26 11.95
C LYS A 189 -12.68 -13.35 11.52
N THR A 190 -13.34 -13.65 10.42
CA THR A 190 -14.42 -12.85 9.82
C THR A 190 -15.73 -13.61 9.76
N THR A 191 -15.90 -14.65 10.57
CA THR A 191 -17.20 -15.34 10.76
C THR A 191 -17.97 -14.76 11.94
N LEU A 192 -19.31 -14.92 11.90
CA LEU A 192 -20.16 -14.55 13.04
C LEU A 192 -19.85 -15.38 14.29
N GLU A 193 -19.48 -16.66 14.13
CA GLU A 193 -19.07 -17.54 15.23
C GLU A 193 -17.86 -16.96 15.97
N TYR A 194 -16.83 -16.55 15.23
CA TYR A 194 -15.64 -15.92 15.81
C TYR A 194 -15.98 -14.64 16.56
N VAL A 195 -16.77 -13.75 15.94
CA VAL A 195 -17.15 -12.46 16.55
C VAL A 195 -17.96 -12.67 17.84
N ASN A 196 -18.91 -13.60 17.83
CA ASN A 196 -19.72 -13.92 19.00
C ASN A 196 -18.91 -14.54 20.13
N LYS A 197 -17.87 -15.32 19.81
CA LYS A 197 -16.94 -15.89 20.79
C LYS A 197 -16.00 -14.84 21.39
N GLU A 198 -15.48 -13.93 20.57
CA GLU A 198 -14.40 -13.03 20.97
C GLU A 198 -14.90 -11.72 21.62
N PHE A 199 -16.11 -11.28 21.31
CA PHE A 199 -16.66 -10.00 21.78
C PHE A 199 -18.00 -10.20 22.50
N PRO A 200 -18.08 -9.92 23.81
CA PRO A 200 -19.31 -10.13 24.57
C PRO A 200 -20.40 -9.09 24.22
N ASN A 201 -19.99 -7.84 24.00
CA ASN A 201 -20.87 -6.69 23.77
C ASN A 201 -21.17 -6.50 22.26
N ASN A 202 -22.44 -6.27 21.92
CA ASN A 202 -22.91 -5.97 20.55
C ASN A 202 -22.24 -4.73 19.92
N SER A 203 -21.97 -3.67 20.67
CA SER A 203 -21.23 -2.49 20.21
C SER A 203 -19.80 -2.84 19.78
N LEU A 204 -19.15 -3.81 20.41
CA LEU A 204 -17.81 -4.25 20.00
C LEU A 204 -17.87 -5.14 18.76
N LYS A 205 -18.91 -5.97 18.65
CA LYS A 205 -19.16 -6.81 17.45
C LYS A 205 -19.34 -5.93 16.21
N GLY A 206 -20.17 -4.89 16.29
CA GLY A 206 -20.37 -3.95 15.21
C GLY A 206 -19.09 -3.18 14.84
N LEU A 207 -18.29 -2.76 15.83
CA LEU A 207 -16.99 -2.12 15.57
C LEU A 207 -16.00 -3.04 14.87
N TYR A 208 -15.93 -4.30 15.30
CA TYR A 208 -15.05 -5.28 14.67
C TYR A 208 -15.48 -5.53 13.23
N PHE A 209 -16.78 -5.69 12.99
CA PHE A 209 -17.34 -5.82 11.64
C PHE A 209 -16.94 -4.63 10.76
N ASN A 210 -17.14 -3.40 11.23
CA ASN A 210 -16.76 -2.18 10.50
C ASN A 210 -15.24 -2.07 10.28
N TYR A 211 -14.44 -2.46 11.27
CA TYR A 211 -12.98 -2.49 11.15
C TYR A 211 -12.51 -3.47 10.08
N THR A 212 -13.11 -4.66 9.99
CA THR A 212 -12.75 -5.65 8.96
C THR A 212 -13.05 -5.16 7.55
N LYS A 213 -14.19 -4.48 7.35
CA LYS A 213 -14.52 -3.82 6.09
C LYS A 213 -13.52 -2.72 5.78
N PHE A 214 -13.21 -1.87 6.74
CA PHE A 214 -12.24 -0.79 6.57
C PHE A 214 -10.85 -1.31 6.17
N ILE A 215 -10.32 -2.35 6.82
CA ILE A 215 -8.99 -2.85 6.44
C ILE A 215 -8.99 -3.53 5.06
N ALA A 216 -10.12 -4.09 4.64
CA ALA A 216 -10.25 -4.68 3.31
C ALA A 216 -10.13 -3.63 2.20
N THR A 217 -10.62 -2.40 2.43
CA THR A 217 -10.47 -1.30 1.45
C THR A 217 -9.05 -0.74 1.36
N LEU A 218 -8.11 -1.19 2.22
CA LEU A 218 -6.74 -0.69 2.21
C LEU A 218 -5.85 -1.31 1.12
N GLY A 219 -6.36 -2.29 0.36
CA GLY A 219 -5.64 -2.93 -0.74
C GLY A 219 -4.35 -3.64 -0.29
N ARG A 220 -4.34 -4.21 0.92
CA ARG A 220 -3.15 -4.85 1.51
C ARG A 220 -3.03 -6.31 1.12
N THR A 221 -1.81 -6.83 1.24
CA THR A 221 -1.60 -8.28 1.07
C THR A 221 -2.34 -9.04 2.17
N PRO A 222 -2.78 -10.29 1.91
CA PRO A 222 -3.47 -11.11 2.91
C PRO A 222 -2.71 -11.22 4.24
N GLN A 223 -1.38 -11.34 4.19
CA GLN A 223 -0.57 -11.43 5.40
C GLN A 223 -0.66 -10.15 6.25
N THR A 224 -0.59 -8.98 5.63
CA THR A 224 -0.75 -7.71 6.37
C THR A 224 -2.16 -7.58 6.94
N LEU A 225 -3.20 -8.04 6.21
CA LEU A 225 -4.57 -8.03 6.70
C LEU A 225 -4.74 -8.92 7.94
N VAL A 226 -4.12 -10.09 7.98
CA VAL A 226 -4.12 -10.96 9.17
C VAL A 226 -3.51 -10.26 10.37
N ASN A 227 -2.33 -9.64 10.21
CA ASN A 227 -1.67 -8.91 11.29
C ASN A 227 -2.53 -7.73 11.80
N LEU A 228 -3.23 -7.05 10.88
CA LEU A 228 -4.17 -5.97 11.22
C LEU A 228 -5.42 -6.48 11.94
N LEU A 229 -5.96 -7.64 11.55
CA LEU A 229 -7.07 -8.29 12.26
C LEU A 229 -6.64 -8.73 13.66
N GLU A 230 -5.48 -9.38 13.81
CA GLU A 230 -4.94 -9.78 15.12
C GLU A 230 -4.74 -8.62 16.07
N SER A 231 -4.15 -7.53 15.57
CA SER A 231 -3.97 -6.31 16.36
C SER A 231 -5.31 -5.64 16.63
N GLY A 232 -6.20 -5.57 15.63
CA GLY A 232 -7.56 -5.05 15.76
C GLY A 232 -8.41 -5.78 16.79
N THR A 233 -8.34 -7.12 16.87
CA THR A 233 -9.01 -7.90 17.91
C THR A 233 -8.56 -7.45 19.30
N ARG A 234 -7.25 -7.27 19.51
CA ARG A 234 -6.70 -6.79 20.79
C ARG A 234 -7.15 -5.37 21.11
N PHE A 235 -7.09 -4.48 20.12
CA PHE A 235 -7.49 -3.08 20.29
C PHE A 235 -8.99 -2.93 20.59
N ILE A 236 -9.85 -3.70 19.92
CA ILE A 236 -11.30 -3.67 20.15
C ILE A 236 -11.65 -4.28 21.51
N LYS A 237 -10.96 -5.35 21.94
CA LYS A 237 -11.12 -5.87 23.30
C LYS A 237 -10.75 -4.83 24.37
N PHE A 238 -9.74 -4.00 24.12
CA PHE A 238 -9.40 -2.90 25.01
C PHE A 238 -10.52 -1.87 25.13
N LEU A 239 -11.32 -1.65 24.07
CA LEU A 239 -12.46 -0.74 24.09
C LEU A 239 -13.59 -1.18 25.03
N THR A 240 -13.63 -2.45 25.47
CA THR A 240 -14.62 -2.94 26.44
C THR A 240 -14.68 -2.10 27.72
N LYS A 241 -13.57 -1.48 28.12
CA LYS A 241 -13.49 -0.63 29.32
C LYS A 241 -14.06 0.79 29.10
N TYR A 242 -14.32 1.18 27.85
CA TYR A 242 -14.57 2.57 27.48
C TYR A 242 -15.83 2.77 26.64
N ILE A 243 -16.34 1.71 26.00
CA ILE A 243 -17.53 1.75 25.15
C ILE A 243 -18.73 1.13 25.88
N PRO A 244 -19.82 1.90 26.09
CA PRO A 244 -21.10 1.36 26.55
C PRO A 244 -21.72 0.32 25.59
N ASP A 245 -22.42 -0.66 26.14
CA ASP A 245 -23.06 -1.76 25.40
C ASP A 245 -24.27 -1.36 24.54
N ASN A 246 -24.79 -0.15 24.74
CA ASN A 246 -25.95 0.37 24.03
C ASN A 246 -25.59 1.26 22.82
N ILE A 247 -24.31 1.42 22.49
CA ILE A 247 -23.91 2.19 21.30
C ILE A 247 -24.18 1.33 20.06
N ASN A 248 -25.01 1.85 19.14
CA ASN A 248 -25.18 1.20 17.85
C ASN A 248 -23.93 1.40 16.98
N THR A 249 -23.21 0.31 16.75
CA THR A 249 -22.01 0.28 15.90
C THR A 249 -22.14 -0.73 14.77
N TRP A 250 -23.35 -1.21 14.49
CA TRP A 250 -23.65 -2.13 13.39
C TRP A 250 -23.44 -1.42 12.03
N PRO A 251 -23.33 -2.16 10.91
CA PRO A 251 -22.53 -1.71 9.78
C PRO A 251 -22.90 -0.36 9.18
N PHE A 252 -21.89 0.46 8.93
CA PHE A 252 -21.99 1.66 8.11
C PHE A 252 -21.81 1.31 6.63
N LYS A 253 -22.50 2.01 5.71
CA LYS A 253 -22.19 1.93 4.27
C LYS A 253 -20.95 2.78 3.95
N PHE A 254 -19.99 2.20 3.24
CA PHE A 254 -18.87 2.92 2.66
C PHE A 254 -19.26 3.26 1.21
N ASN A 255 -19.46 4.53 0.91
CA ASN A 255 -19.65 4.97 -0.47
C ASN A 255 -18.28 5.16 -1.12
N ASP A 256 -17.97 4.39 -2.16
CA ASP A 256 -16.65 4.42 -2.81
C ASP A 256 -16.41 5.68 -3.66
N ASN A 257 -17.44 6.50 -3.86
CA ASN A 257 -17.46 7.55 -4.88
C ASN A 257 -17.39 9.01 -4.38
N ASN A 258 -17.21 9.30 -3.09
CA ASN A 258 -17.06 10.69 -2.63
C ASN A 258 -15.76 10.97 -1.87
N LEU A 259 -15.06 11.99 -2.36
CA LEU A 259 -13.82 12.57 -1.83
C LEU A 259 -14.00 13.32 -0.50
N ASP A 260 -15.24 13.46 -0.01
CA ASP A 260 -15.56 13.94 1.33
C ASP A 260 -16.34 12.85 2.10
N LEU A 261 -15.77 12.46 3.24
CA LEU A 261 -16.20 11.34 4.08
C LEU A 261 -17.37 11.75 4.99
N GLU A 262 -18.56 11.93 4.43
CA GLU A 262 -19.79 11.92 5.23
C GLU A 262 -20.37 10.50 5.27
N ALA A 263 -20.36 9.92 6.46
CA ALA A 263 -20.89 8.59 6.73
C ALA A 263 -22.42 8.65 6.77
N ILE A 264 -23.10 7.95 5.86
CA ILE A 264 -24.56 7.80 5.91
C ILE A 264 -24.89 6.36 6.35
N LEU A 265 -25.71 6.27 7.40
CA LEU A 265 -26.29 5.04 7.94
C LEU A 265 -27.26 4.40 6.94
N GLU A 266 -27.22 3.07 6.81
CA GLU A 266 -28.36 2.31 6.29
C GLU A 266 -29.21 1.78 7.44
N SER A 267 -30.08 2.63 7.95
CA SER A 267 -31.41 2.23 8.43
C SER A 267 -32.23 3.49 8.66
N PRO A 268 -33.49 3.56 8.21
CA PRO A 268 -34.45 4.48 8.78
C PRO A 268 -34.69 4.06 10.25
N ASP A 269 -34.81 5.03 11.16
CA ASP A 269 -35.30 4.87 12.53
C ASP A 269 -34.37 4.34 13.64
N TYR A 270 -33.11 4.78 13.68
CA TYR A 270 -32.39 4.86 14.96
C TYR A 270 -31.68 6.21 15.08
N THR A 271 -32.30 7.13 15.82
CA THR A 271 -31.65 8.30 16.38
C THR A 271 -30.42 7.87 17.18
N LEU A 272 -29.26 8.49 16.89
CA LEU A 272 -28.07 8.43 17.74
C LEU A 272 -28.48 8.81 19.17
N LEU A 273 -28.66 7.83 20.05
CA LEU A 273 -29.07 8.11 21.42
C LEU A 273 -27.95 8.81 22.22
N ILE A 274 -26.69 8.80 21.76
CA ILE A 274 -25.55 9.51 22.39
C ILE A 274 -24.45 9.82 21.34
N GLU A 275 -23.99 11.08 21.22
CA GLU A 275 -22.74 11.44 20.52
C GLU A 275 -21.52 11.01 21.35
N PHE A 276 -21.08 9.75 21.21
CA PHE A 276 -19.89 9.25 21.90
C PHE A 276 -18.61 9.57 21.11
N LYS A 277 -17.63 10.20 21.76
CA LYS A 277 -16.28 10.44 21.22
C LYS A 277 -15.20 10.17 22.27
N PHE A 278 -14.11 9.55 21.86
CA PHE A 278 -12.93 9.37 22.69
C PHE A 278 -12.19 10.70 22.90
N SER A 279 -11.74 10.94 24.14
CA SER A 279 -10.93 12.10 24.50
C SER A 279 -9.48 11.99 24.02
N GLU A 280 -8.75 13.10 24.02
CA GLU A 280 -7.29 13.08 23.78
C GLU A 280 -6.54 12.29 24.87
N GLU A 281 -7.04 12.33 26.10
CA GLU A 281 -6.50 11.55 27.21
C GLU A 281 -6.60 10.05 26.94
N TRP A 282 -7.76 9.58 26.47
CA TRP A 282 -7.93 8.17 26.05
C TRP A 282 -6.92 7.80 24.96
N ARG A 283 -6.71 8.68 23.96
CA ARG A 283 -5.74 8.43 22.89
C ARG A 283 -4.33 8.24 23.46
N ASN A 284 -3.94 9.04 24.45
CA ASN A 284 -2.64 8.90 25.12
C ASN A 284 -2.53 7.59 25.91
N ILE A 285 -3.58 7.20 26.64
CA ILE A 285 -3.63 5.90 27.33
C ILE A 285 -3.47 4.76 26.31
N PHE A 286 -4.21 4.80 25.21
CA PHE A 286 -4.13 3.80 24.14
C PHE A 286 -2.72 3.70 23.54
N LEU A 287 -2.07 4.84 23.27
CA LEU A 287 -0.71 4.90 22.72
C LEU A 287 0.38 4.46 23.73
N ASN A 288 0.11 4.55 25.03
CA ASN A 288 1.01 4.05 26.06
C ASN A 288 0.88 2.54 26.24
N GLU A 289 -0.35 2.03 26.19
CA GLU A 289 -0.67 0.60 26.30
C GLU A 289 -0.15 -0.20 25.11
N PHE A 290 -0.37 0.32 23.89
CA PHE A 290 -0.03 -0.38 22.67
C PHE A 290 1.18 0.24 21.98
N LYS A 291 2.14 -0.62 21.62
CA LYS A 291 3.27 -0.27 20.75
C LYS A 291 3.31 -1.27 19.59
N GLY A 292 3.59 -0.80 18.39
CA GLY A 292 3.81 -1.65 17.21
C GLY A 292 2.84 -1.44 16.05
N GLU A 293 2.77 -2.45 15.18
CA GLU A 293 2.04 -2.39 13.92
C GLU A 293 0.51 -2.34 14.13
N GLY A 294 -0.20 -1.67 13.21
CA GLY A 294 -1.66 -1.61 13.21
C GLY A 294 -2.29 -0.47 14.02
N ILE A 295 -1.57 0.13 14.98
CA ILE A 295 -2.05 1.26 15.79
C ILE A 295 -2.55 2.41 14.90
N THR A 296 -1.72 2.85 13.95
CA THR A 296 -2.06 3.94 13.04
C THR A 296 -3.27 3.62 12.17
N VAL A 297 -3.44 2.35 11.78
CA VAL A 297 -4.59 1.87 11.00
C VAL A 297 -5.85 1.90 11.84
N PHE A 298 -5.77 1.43 13.09
CA PHE A 298 -6.88 1.42 14.02
C PHE A 298 -7.33 2.82 14.43
N LEU A 299 -6.40 3.72 14.75
CA LEU A 299 -6.73 5.11 15.05
C LEU A 299 -7.34 5.82 13.83
N ALA A 300 -6.83 5.56 12.62
CA ALA A 300 -7.43 6.10 11.39
C ALA A 300 -8.83 5.53 11.14
N PHE A 301 -9.09 4.28 11.52
CA PHE A 301 -10.43 3.68 11.50
C PHE A 301 -11.36 4.44 12.46
N LEU A 302 -10.97 4.62 13.73
CA LEU A 302 -11.77 5.35 14.71
C LEU A 302 -12.04 6.80 14.29
N GLU A 303 -11.05 7.46 13.70
CA GLU A 303 -11.21 8.79 13.11
C GLU A 303 -12.24 8.79 11.98
N ARG A 304 -12.21 7.77 11.11
CA ARG A 304 -13.10 7.66 9.95
C ARG A 304 -14.55 7.39 10.35
N ILE A 305 -14.78 6.64 11.42
CA ILE A 305 -16.14 6.38 11.94
C ILE A 305 -16.61 7.45 12.95
N GLY A 306 -15.86 8.54 13.12
CA GLY A 306 -16.25 9.68 13.95
C GLY A 306 -16.09 9.48 15.46
N LEU A 307 -15.57 8.33 15.92
CA LEU A 307 -15.35 8.06 17.35
C LEU A 307 -14.12 8.77 17.90
N LEU A 308 -13.23 9.26 17.04
CA LEU A 308 -12.01 9.95 17.44
C LEU A 308 -11.83 11.21 16.59
N SER A 309 -11.66 12.37 17.24
CA SER A 309 -11.35 13.60 16.50
C SER A 309 -9.97 13.48 15.86
N PRO A 310 -9.77 13.92 14.60
CA PRO A 310 -8.45 13.96 13.99
C PRO A 310 -7.53 14.83 14.84
N LEU A 311 -6.26 14.46 14.92
CA LEU A 311 -5.27 15.22 15.69
C LEU A 311 -5.10 16.62 15.08
N GLN A 312 -5.92 17.58 15.49
CA GLN A 312 -5.74 18.98 15.16
C GLN A 312 -4.61 19.51 16.01
N SER A 313 -3.39 19.17 15.60
CA SER A 313 -2.22 19.87 16.09
C SER A 313 -2.36 21.30 15.57
N ASN A 314 -2.83 22.22 16.41
CA ASN A 314 -2.85 23.64 16.08
C ASN A 314 -1.41 24.05 15.73
N PRO A 315 -1.09 24.33 14.44
CA PRO A 315 0.29 24.60 14.04
C PRO A 315 0.89 25.78 14.80
N LYS A 316 0.04 26.72 15.23
CA LYS A 316 0.40 27.83 16.10
C LYS A 316 0.89 27.35 17.45
N GLU A 317 0.17 26.45 18.12
CA GLU A 317 0.56 25.91 19.44
C GLU A 317 1.86 25.13 19.38
N LYS A 318 2.07 24.33 18.32
CA LYS A 318 3.36 23.64 18.12
C LYS A 318 4.53 24.62 18.02
N ILE A 319 4.37 25.71 17.28
CA ILE A 319 5.42 26.73 17.15
C ILE A 319 5.60 27.48 18.48
N LEU A 320 4.51 27.82 19.17
CA LEU A 320 4.58 28.45 20.49
C LEU A 320 5.34 27.57 21.48
N LYS A 321 5.05 26.27 21.54
CA LYS A 321 5.81 25.30 22.35
C LYS A 321 7.31 25.34 22.02
N LYS A 322 7.69 25.41 20.74
CA LYS A 322 9.10 25.58 20.34
C LYS A 322 9.69 26.94 20.76
N ILE A 323 8.92 28.02 20.68
CA ILE A 323 9.40 29.34 21.13
C ILE A 323 9.60 29.32 22.66
N TYR A 324 8.74 28.66 23.41
CA TYR A 324 8.87 28.57 24.87
C TYR A 324 10.08 27.75 25.34
N THR A 325 10.75 26.97 24.47
CA THR A 325 12.03 26.32 24.82
C THR A 325 13.22 27.29 24.77
N VAL A 326 13.04 28.48 24.20
CA VAL A 326 14.04 29.55 24.15
C VAL A 326 14.04 30.33 25.47
N ASN A 327 15.17 30.88 25.91
CA ASN A 327 15.25 31.73 27.10
C ASN A 327 14.25 32.90 27.01
N GLN A 328 13.59 33.22 28.13
CA GLN A 328 12.53 34.23 28.23
C GLN A 328 12.87 35.57 27.56
N ASN A 329 14.13 36.02 27.68
CA ASN A 329 14.59 37.29 27.10
C ASN A 329 14.62 37.31 25.56
N PHE A 330 14.58 36.14 24.91
CA PHE A 330 14.56 35.98 23.46
C PHE A 330 13.17 35.64 22.90
N GLN A 331 12.19 35.30 23.76
CA GLN A 331 10.88 34.82 23.30
C GLN A 331 10.02 35.93 22.66
N LYS A 332 9.98 37.12 23.27
CA LYS A 332 9.03 38.19 22.91
C LYS A 332 9.10 38.60 21.42
N PRO A 333 10.28 38.81 20.80
CA PRO A 333 10.34 39.13 19.37
C PRO A 333 9.91 37.96 18.47
N LEU A 334 10.15 36.71 18.86
CA LEU A 334 9.73 35.53 18.10
C LEU A 334 8.21 35.37 18.11
N ILE A 335 7.57 35.56 19.27
CA ILE A 335 6.10 35.53 19.41
C ILE A 335 5.48 36.61 18.53
N LYS A 336 5.99 37.84 18.59
CA LYS A 336 5.49 38.96 17.77
C LYS A 336 5.72 38.76 16.28
N MET A 337 6.81 38.10 15.89
CA MET A 337 7.04 37.71 14.49
C MET A 337 6.00 36.68 14.04
N LEU A 338 5.72 35.66 14.86
CA LEU A 338 4.70 34.65 14.56
C LEU A 338 3.32 35.29 14.37
N GLU A 339 2.90 36.18 15.28
CA GLU A 339 1.64 36.93 15.17
C GLU A 339 1.55 37.72 13.85
N LYS A 340 2.60 38.47 13.51
CA LYS A 340 2.65 39.23 12.26
C LYS A 340 2.55 38.34 11.02
N GLU A 341 3.24 37.21 11.01
CA GLU A 341 3.24 36.30 9.87
C GLU A 341 1.91 35.56 9.70
N LEU A 342 1.21 35.26 10.80
CA LEU A 342 -0.15 34.73 10.79
C LEU A 342 -1.16 35.77 10.29
N ALA A 343 -1.11 37.00 10.79
CA ALA A 343 -1.98 38.08 10.32
C ALA A 343 -1.78 38.38 8.82
N SER A 344 -0.53 38.33 8.34
CA SER A 344 -0.22 38.46 6.91
C SER A 344 -0.82 37.32 6.08
N LYS A 345 -0.80 36.09 6.61
CA LYS A 345 -1.42 34.93 5.95
C LYS A 345 -2.94 35.11 5.85
N GLU A 346 -3.60 35.45 6.95
CA GLU A 346 -5.05 35.69 7.00
C GLU A 346 -5.47 36.82 6.04
N LEU A 347 -4.69 37.90 5.97
CA LEU A 347 -4.96 39.00 5.04
C LEU A 347 -4.87 38.56 3.58
N LEU A 348 -3.87 37.76 3.21
CA LEU A 348 -3.71 37.22 1.86
C LEU A 348 -4.84 36.26 1.49
N GLU A 349 -5.35 35.51 2.46
CA GLU A 349 -6.52 34.64 2.30
C GLU A 349 -7.79 35.46 2.09
N LYS A 350 -8.04 36.47 2.92
CA LYS A 350 -9.18 37.39 2.77
C LYS A 350 -9.18 38.12 1.41
N LYS A 351 -8.00 38.44 0.88
CA LYS A 351 -7.83 39.12 -0.42
C LYS A 351 -7.85 38.17 -1.62
N ASN A 352 -8.10 36.87 -1.43
CA ASN A 352 -8.05 35.86 -2.49
C ASN A 352 -6.77 35.94 -3.34
N ALA A 353 -5.62 36.24 -2.72
CA ALA A 353 -4.38 36.40 -3.47
C ALA A 353 -3.98 35.11 -4.18
N VAL A 354 -3.51 35.22 -5.42
CA VAL A 354 -3.01 34.10 -6.25
C VAL A 354 -1.87 33.36 -5.55
N ILE A 355 -1.01 34.10 -4.83
CA ILE A 355 0.10 33.53 -4.05
C ILE A 355 -0.27 33.58 -2.56
N ARG A 356 -0.61 32.42 -2.00
CA ARG A 356 -0.94 32.27 -0.57
C ARG A 356 0.29 31.90 0.24
N LYS A 357 0.40 32.46 1.45
CA LYS A 357 1.46 32.11 2.40
C LYS A 357 1.16 30.79 3.10
N LYS A 358 2.08 29.82 2.97
CA LYS A 358 1.95 28.49 3.59
C LYS A 358 2.41 28.53 5.05
N MET A 359 1.75 27.74 5.89
CA MET A 359 2.14 27.60 7.30
C MET A 359 3.56 27.03 7.45
N SER A 360 3.97 26.11 6.57
CA SER A 360 5.33 25.58 6.52
C SER A 360 6.38 26.69 6.37
N THR A 361 6.12 27.70 5.54
CA THR A 361 7.03 28.84 5.38
C THR A 361 7.16 29.68 6.66
N ILE A 362 6.09 29.78 7.46
CA ILE A 362 6.13 30.47 8.75
C ILE A 362 6.95 29.63 9.76
N ILE A 363 6.74 28.32 9.78
CA ILE A 363 7.51 27.37 10.61
C ILE A 363 9.00 27.48 10.28
N ASP A 364 9.39 27.38 9.00
CA ASP A 364 10.79 27.43 8.57
C ASP A 364 11.48 28.74 8.99
N LYS A 365 10.76 29.87 8.95
CA LYS A 365 11.29 31.17 9.40
C LYS A 365 11.54 31.20 10.90
N ILE A 366 10.59 30.72 11.70
CA ILE A 366 10.73 30.67 13.16
C ILE A 366 11.83 29.69 13.57
N ASP A 367 11.84 28.49 12.97
CA ASP A 367 12.86 27.47 13.21
C ASP A 367 14.26 27.98 12.87
N MET A 368 14.41 28.82 11.83
CA MET A 368 15.69 29.45 11.50
C MET A 368 16.16 30.41 12.62
N MET A 369 15.26 31.19 13.22
CA MET A 369 15.60 32.09 14.32
C MET A 369 15.92 31.31 15.60
N ILE A 370 15.17 30.25 15.90
CA ILE A 370 15.44 29.35 17.03
C ILE A 370 16.80 28.68 16.85
N SER A 371 17.13 28.24 15.63
CA SER A 371 18.43 27.65 15.32
C SER A 371 19.59 28.64 15.51
N PHE A 372 19.38 29.92 15.19
CA PHE A 372 20.36 30.97 15.48
C PHE A 372 20.46 31.28 16.99
N TYR A 373 19.33 31.33 17.71
CA TYR A 373 19.34 31.45 19.17
C TYR A 373 20.10 30.30 19.84
N ASN A 374 19.84 29.05 19.45
CA ASN A 374 20.53 27.89 20.02
C ASN A 374 22.03 27.96 19.78
N TRP A 375 22.45 28.51 18.63
CA TRP A 375 23.86 28.77 18.37
C TRP A 375 24.42 29.85 19.30
N LEU A 376 23.71 30.98 19.48
CA LEU A 376 24.11 32.04 20.41
C LEU A 376 24.27 31.48 21.83
N ALA A 377 23.27 30.77 22.34
CA ALA A 377 23.26 30.19 23.68
C ALA A 377 24.43 29.24 23.94
N ASN A 378 24.95 28.57 22.90
CA ASN A 378 26.04 27.61 23.02
C ASN A 378 27.44 28.22 22.81
N ASN A 379 27.55 29.39 22.15
CA ASN A 379 28.83 29.91 21.66
C ASN A 379 29.13 31.35 22.08
N GLU A 380 28.13 32.10 22.56
CA GLU A 380 28.22 33.54 22.80
C GLU A 380 27.49 33.90 24.11
N THR A 381 27.79 35.06 24.69
CA THR A 381 27.23 35.51 25.98
C THR A 381 26.03 36.45 25.85
N ALA A 382 25.37 36.51 24.69
CA ALA A 382 24.23 37.41 24.49
C ALA A 382 23.02 36.96 25.34
N HIS A 383 22.48 37.85 26.16
CA HIS A 383 21.34 37.55 27.05
C HIS A 383 19.99 37.91 26.43
N ASN A 384 19.97 38.69 25.35
CA ASN A 384 18.78 39.08 24.61
C ASN A 384 19.13 39.45 23.14
N TRP A 385 18.10 39.73 22.32
CA TRP A 385 18.29 40.10 20.91
C TRP A 385 18.99 41.46 20.69
N ALA A 386 18.98 42.37 21.67
CA ALA A 386 19.59 43.69 21.55
C ALA A 386 21.11 43.67 21.77
N GLU A 387 21.62 42.66 22.47
CA GLU A 387 23.06 42.41 22.67
C GLU A 387 23.72 41.70 21.48
N VAL A 388 22.94 41.23 20.51
CA VAL A 388 23.48 40.53 19.36
C VAL A 388 24.25 41.51 18.47
N SER A 389 25.57 41.31 18.40
CA SER A 389 26.49 42.12 17.60
C SER A 389 26.63 41.61 16.17
N GLU A 390 27.13 42.47 15.29
CA GLU A 390 27.49 42.09 13.93
C GLU A 390 28.50 40.94 13.90
N ARG A 391 29.51 40.96 14.80
CA ARG A 391 30.50 39.88 14.93
C ARG A 391 29.82 38.53 15.13
N MET A 392 28.87 38.44 16.06
CA MET A 392 28.16 37.20 16.37
C MET A 392 27.40 36.67 15.15
N VAL A 393 26.71 37.56 14.42
CA VAL A 393 25.98 37.17 13.20
C VAL A 393 26.94 36.68 12.12
N ASN A 394 28.04 37.40 11.89
CA ASN A 394 29.02 37.04 10.86
C ASN A 394 29.69 35.70 11.19
N THR A 395 30.07 35.46 12.46
CA THR A 395 30.62 34.16 12.90
C THR A 395 29.65 33.02 12.64
N TYR A 396 28.36 33.18 12.98
CA TYR A 396 27.33 32.17 12.69
C TYR A 396 27.20 31.89 11.19
N LEU A 397 27.18 32.94 10.37
CA LEU A 397 27.04 32.82 8.92
C LEU A 397 28.25 32.16 8.27
N LEU A 398 29.46 32.38 8.78
CA LEU A 398 30.69 31.75 8.29
C LEU A 398 30.69 30.23 8.49
N GLN A 399 30.05 29.73 9.55
CA GLN A 399 29.89 28.30 9.82
C GLN A 399 28.89 27.59 8.88
N THR A 400 28.21 28.33 8.01
CA THR A 400 27.24 27.77 7.07
C THR A 400 27.80 27.71 5.65
N PRO A 401 27.44 26.68 4.85
CA PRO A 401 27.82 26.62 3.44
C PRO A 401 27.40 27.89 2.71
N GLN A 402 28.22 28.35 1.77
CA GLN A 402 28.02 29.63 1.08
C GLN A 402 26.58 29.80 0.59
N ARG A 403 25.94 28.75 0.03
CA ARG A 403 24.54 28.76 -0.43
C ARG A 403 23.49 29.00 0.65
N SER A 404 23.71 28.45 1.84
CA SER A 404 22.83 28.65 2.98
C SER A 404 23.04 30.05 3.60
N ARG A 405 24.27 30.58 3.49
CA ARG A 405 24.68 31.86 4.05
C ARG A 405 23.82 33.02 3.58
N ASP A 406 23.60 33.20 2.28
CA ASP A 406 22.82 34.33 1.76
C ASP A 406 21.34 34.27 2.16
N ILE A 407 20.77 33.06 2.16
CA ILE A 407 19.39 32.83 2.56
C ILE A 407 19.22 33.18 4.04
N LYS A 408 20.13 32.68 4.89
CA LYS A 408 20.15 32.96 6.32
C LYS A 408 20.43 34.44 6.62
N LYS A 409 21.39 35.06 5.93
CA LYS A 409 21.69 36.49 6.04
C LYS A 409 20.46 37.33 5.75
N ARG A 410 19.72 37.02 4.67
CA ARG A 410 18.46 37.72 4.33
C ARG A 410 17.37 37.50 5.37
N ALA A 411 17.20 36.27 5.86
CA ALA A 411 16.20 35.98 6.86
C ALA A 411 16.50 36.69 8.19
N LEU A 412 17.75 36.64 8.66
CA LEU A 412 18.20 37.36 9.85
C LEU A 412 18.07 38.87 9.68
N TYR A 413 18.46 39.42 8.53
CA TYR A 413 18.30 40.85 8.25
C TYR A 413 16.83 41.28 8.34
N ASN A 414 15.92 40.52 7.73
CA ASN A 414 14.49 40.81 7.80
C ASN A 414 13.94 40.70 9.23
N PHE A 415 14.43 39.73 10.01
CA PHE A 415 14.07 39.58 11.42
C PHE A 415 14.56 40.75 12.26
N PHE A 416 15.83 41.14 12.15
CA PHE A 416 16.38 42.27 12.90
C PHE A 416 15.78 43.60 12.45
N GLN A 417 15.47 43.79 11.16
CA GLN A 417 14.69 44.94 10.71
C GLN A 417 13.29 44.97 11.31
N PHE A 418 12.64 43.81 11.41
CA PHE A 418 11.37 43.70 12.11
C PHE A 418 11.51 44.05 13.59
N ALA A 419 12.50 43.49 14.28
CA ALA A 419 12.76 43.73 15.69
C ALA A 419 13.08 45.20 15.97
N LYS A 420 13.86 45.86 15.09
CA LYS A 420 14.14 47.30 15.14
C LYS A 420 12.86 48.12 14.99
N LYS A 421 12.02 47.81 13.98
CA LYS A 421 10.72 48.49 13.77
C LYS A 421 9.78 48.34 14.97
N GLN A 422 9.85 47.21 15.68
CA GLN A 422 9.06 46.94 16.89
C GLN A 422 9.75 47.42 18.19
N ARG A 423 10.89 48.12 18.09
CA ARG A 423 11.68 48.64 19.22
C ARG A 423 12.17 47.56 20.21
N PHE A 424 12.39 46.33 19.73
CA PHE A 424 13.03 45.28 20.52
C PHE A 424 14.56 45.40 20.52
N ILE A 425 15.13 46.09 19.53
CA ILE A 425 16.56 46.38 19.39
C ILE A 425 16.71 47.83 18.89
N PHE A 426 17.88 48.43 19.13
CA PHE A 426 18.19 49.80 18.68
C PHE A 426 18.73 49.84 17.24
N ALA A 427 19.60 48.91 16.90
CA ALA A 427 20.26 48.82 15.59
C ALA A 427 20.11 47.41 15.01
N ASN A 428 20.10 47.33 13.68
CA ASN A 428 20.19 46.04 13.00
C ASN A 428 21.68 45.65 12.92
N PRO A 429 22.11 44.51 13.49
CA PRO A 429 23.51 44.08 13.46
C PRO A 429 23.96 43.57 12.07
N ILE A 430 23.14 43.72 11.04
CA ILE A 430 23.45 43.33 9.67
C ILE A 430 23.34 44.56 8.77
N GLU A 431 24.44 44.90 8.12
CA GLU A 431 24.50 45.97 7.13
C GLU A 431 23.54 45.72 5.96
N ASN A 432 23.12 46.82 5.32
CA ASN A 432 22.34 46.74 4.09
C ASN A 432 23.16 46.03 3.01
N PHE A 433 22.54 45.09 2.30
CA PHE A 433 23.22 44.36 1.23
C PHE A 433 22.31 44.20 0.02
N ILE A 434 22.90 44.22 -1.17
CA ILE A 434 22.22 43.87 -2.41
C ILE A 434 22.30 42.35 -2.55
N ALA A 435 21.14 41.73 -2.63
CA ALA A 435 21.05 40.32 -2.95
C ALA A 435 21.51 40.06 -4.38
N ARG A 436 22.64 39.38 -4.55
CA ARG A 436 23.02 38.86 -5.87
C ARG A 436 22.20 37.62 -6.20
N ASP A 437 21.64 37.59 -7.40
CA ASP A 437 21.08 36.36 -7.95
C ASP A 437 22.22 35.40 -8.30
N ARG A 438 22.06 34.12 -7.94
CA ARG A 438 23.08 33.10 -8.21
C ARG A 438 22.88 32.48 -9.57
N MET A 439 23.99 32.27 -10.28
CA MET A 439 24.04 31.45 -11.48
C MET A 439 23.74 29.98 -11.16
N ILE A 440 23.35 29.25 -12.19
CA ILE A 440 23.06 27.82 -12.08
C ILE A 440 24.37 27.04 -12.07
N GLU A 441 24.72 26.48 -10.92
CA GLU A 441 25.96 25.71 -10.69
C GLU A 441 25.88 24.24 -11.17
N VAL A 442 24.88 23.87 -11.97
CA VAL A 442 24.77 22.50 -12.50
C VAL A 442 25.51 22.45 -13.83
N ARG A 443 26.48 21.53 -13.94
CA ARG A 443 27.19 21.25 -15.18
C ARG A 443 26.17 20.91 -16.28
N PRO A 444 26.20 21.61 -17.44
CA PRO A 444 25.43 21.21 -18.60
C PRO A 444 25.77 19.78 -19.03
N LEU A 445 24.77 19.02 -19.43
CA LEU A 445 25.01 17.66 -19.93
C LEU A 445 25.58 17.72 -21.35
N THR A 446 26.50 16.81 -21.65
CA THR A 446 27.07 16.70 -23.00
C THR A 446 26.07 16.07 -23.98
N LYS A 447 26.32 16.20 -25.29
CA LYS A 447 25.51 15.49 -26.32
C LYS A 447 25.49 13.97 -26.08
N GLN A 448 26.59 13.41 -25.59
CA GLN A 448 26.69 11.99 -25.25
C GLN A 448 25.80 11.64 -24.05
N ASP A 449 25.81 12.46 -22.99
CA ASP A 449 24.92 12.28 -21.83
C ASP A 449 23.45 12.35 -22.24
N HIS A 450 23.08 13.35 -23.04
CA HIS A 450 21.72 13.50 -23.57
C HIS A 450 21.30 12.29 -24.41
N SER A 451 22.21 11.76 -25.24
CA SER A 451 21.97 10.56 -26.05
C SER A 451 21.81 9.30 -25.20
N GLU A 452 22.60 9.16 -24.14
CA GLU A 452 22.48 8.03 -23.22
C GLU A 452 21.17 8.09 -22.41
N ILE A 453 20.79 9.28 -21.93
CA ILE A 453 19.51 9.50 -21.25
C ILE A 453 18.35 9.16 -22.19
N TYR A 454 18.37 9.69 -23.41
CA TYR A 454 17.35 9.40 -24.41
C TYR A 454 17.23 7.89 -24.63
N ARG A 455 18.35 7.21 -24.92
CA ARG A 455 18.40 5.76 -25.13
C ARG A 455 17.80 5.01 -23.95
N LYS A 456 18.20 5.31 -22.70
CA LYS A 456 17.68 4.63 -21.49
C LYS A 456 16.18 4.81 -21.29
N LEU A 457 15.63 5.94 -21.71
CA LEU A 457 14.20 6.24 -21.59
C LEU A 457 13.38 5.65 -22.75
N THR A 458 13.98 5.47 -23.93
CA THR A 458 13.29 5.00 -25.14
C THR A 458 13.51 3.54 -25.47
N THR A 459 14.45 2.83 -24.82
CA THR A 459 14.56 1.37 -25.03
C THR A 459 13.37 0.63 -24.46
N GLU A 460 12.81 -0.25 -25.30
CA GLU A 460 11.74 -1.20 -25.02
C GLU A 460 12.22 -2.31 -24.08
N SER A 461 12.41 -1.98 -22.81
CA SER A 461 12.40 -3.00 -21.76
C SER A 461 11.18 -2.80 -20.87
N ASP A 462 10.41 -3.87 -20.67
CA ASP A 462 9.21 -3.93 -19.82
C ASP A 462 9.51 -3.76 -18.32
N GLN A 463 10.76 -3.47 -17.98
CA GLN A 463 11.21 -3.29 -16.62
C GLN A 463 11.29 -1.78 -16.29
N LEU A 464 10.90 -1.43 -15.07
CA LEU A 464 10.99 -0.07 -14.52
C LEU A 464 10.18 1.00 -15.28
N PHE A 465 9.03 0.64 -15.86
CA PHE A 465 8.21 1.57 -16.66
C PHE A 465 7.67 2.78 -15.87
N VAL A 466 7.39 2.63 -14.57
CA VAL A 466 6.96 3.75 -13.71
C VAL A 466 8.10 4.75 -13.55
N GLU A 467 9.29 4.24 -13.29
CA GLU A 467 10.51 5.00 -13.13
C GLU A 467 10.91 5.70 -14.43
N LYS A 468 10.77 5.02 -15.58
CA LYS A 468 11.01 5.59 -16.92
C LYS A 468 10.03 6.72 -17.23
N LEU A 469 8.73 6.53 -16.99
CA LEU A 469 7.73 7.58 -17.22
C LEU A 469 7.99 8.83 -16.37
N ILE A 470 8.27 8.65 -15.08
CA ILE A 470 8.60 9.79 -14.21
C ILE A 470 9.85 10.53 -14.72
N SER A 471 10.86 9.76 -15.15
CA SER A 471 12.11 10.32 -15.66
C SER A 471 11.91 11.04 -17.00
N SER A 472 11.08 10.52 -17.90
CA SER A 472 10.73 11.14 -19.18
C SER A 472 9.97 12.45 -18.98
N LEU A 473 8.97 12.46 -18.08
CA LEU A 473 8.21 13.63 -17.69
C LEU A 473 9.10 14.74 -17.10
N ILE A 474 10.15 14.37 -16.37
CA ILE A 474 11.11 15.34 -15.83
C ILE A 474 12.05 15.85 -16.94
N TYR A 475 12.52 14.97 -17.81
CA TYR A 475 13.52 15.28 -18.82
C TYR A 475 12.93 16.00 -20.04
N PHE A 476 11.96 15.42 -20.73
CA PHE A 476 11.37 16.01 -21.95
C PHE A 476 10.44 17.18 -21.65
N HIS A 477 9.69 17.10 -20.55
CA HIS A 477 8.64 18.07 -20.23
C HIS A 477 9.02 19.08 -19.15
N ALA A 478 10.26 18.99 -18.66
CA ALA A 478 10.80 19.78 -17.56
C ALA A 478 9.76 19.90 -16.43
N LEU A 479 9.30 18.78 -15.86
CA LEU A 479 8.37 18.78 -14.73
C LEU A 479 9.09 18.83 -13.38
N GLN A 480 8.51 19.55 -12.41
CA GLN A 480 9.05 19.55 -11.05
C GLN A 480 8.56 18.30 -10.36
N THR A 481 9.33 17.80 -9.37
CA THR A 481 8.84 16.73 -8.48
C THR A 481 7.46 17.04 -7.89
N LYS A 482 7.19 18.31 -7.59
CA LYS A 482 5.86 18.75 -7.11
C LYS A 482 4.77 18.50 -8.17
N ASN A 483 5.02 18.84 -9.43
CA ASN A 483 4.06 18.60 -10.50
C ASN A 483 3.79 17.10 -10.67
N ILE A 484 4.83 16.27 -10.68
CA ILE A 484 4.68 14.80 -10.78
C ILE A 484 3.79 14.26 -9.65
N MET A 485 3.98 14.76 -8.42
CA MET A 485 3.17 14.36 -7.27
C MET A 485 1.71 14.85 -7.35
N GLU A 486 1.44 15.88 -8.15
CA GLU A 486 0.11 16.48 -8.26
C GLU A 486 -0.69 15.95 -9.44
N ILE A 487 -0.09 15.12 -10.32
CA ILE A 487 -0.80 14.53 -11.47
C ILE A 487 -1.90 13.59 -10.96
N LYS A 488 -3.13 13.90 -11.34
CA LYS A 488 -4.29 13.05 -11.09
C LYS A 488 -4.70 12.29 -12.34
N ILE A 489 -5.53 11.26 -12.15
CA ILE A 489 -6.13 10.50 -13.23
C ILE A 489 -7.03 11.38 -14.10
N GLU A 490 -7.77 12.32 -13.50
CA GLU A 490 -8.65 13.25 -14.22
C GLU A 490 -7.91 14.20 -15.18
N ASP A 491 -6.63 14.47 -14.89
CA ASP A 491 -5.76 15.34 -15.68
C ASP A 491 -5.27 14.68 -16.98
N ILE A 492 -5.40 13.36 -17.10
CA ILE A 492 -4.91 12.58 -18.24
C ILE A 492 -5.99 12.51 -19.30
N LYS A 493 -5.70 13.03 -20.50
CA LYS A 493 -6.59 12.95 -21.66
C LYS A 493 -5.97 12.02 -22.70
N LEU A 494 -6.40 10.76 -22.69
CA LEU A 494 -5.89 9.73 -23.60
C LEU A 494 -6.12 10.06 -25.07
N ALA A 495 -7.28 10.65 -25.41
CA ALA A 495 -7.63 11.02 -26.78
C ALA A 495 -6.67 12.08 -27.36
N SER A 496 -6.31 13.09 -26.57
CA SER A 496 -5.36 14.14 -26.96
C SER A 496 -3.91 13.82 -26.59
N LYS A 497 -3.64 12.62 -26.07
CA LYS A 497 -2.32 12.15 -25.60
C LYS A 497 -1.63 13.19 -24.69
N SER A 498 -2.37 13.78 -23.76
CA SER A 498 -1.86 14.92 -22.98
C SER A 498 -2.20 14.85 -21.50
N ILE A 499 -1.33 15.43 -20.67
CA ILE A 499 -1.53 15.62 -19.22
C ILE A 499 -1.71 17.11 -18.96
N TYR A 500 -2.84 17.48 -18.36
CA TYR A 500 -3.13 18.87 -17.97
C TYR A 500 -2.57 19.17 -16.59
N LEU A 501 -1.93 20.33 -16.43
CA LEU A 501 -1.32 20.73 -15.18
C LEU A 501 -1.63 22.20 -14.90
N ASN A 502 -2.01 22.49 -13.66
CA ASN A 502 -2.30 23.86 -13.25
C ASN A 502 -1.07 24.77 -13.38
N GLY A 503 -1.25 25.90 -14.05
CA GLY A 503 -0.24 26.96 -14.19
C GLY A 503 0.82 26.71 -15.27
N ARG A 504 0.59 25.81 -16.23
CA ARG A 504 1.44 25.64 -17.42
C ARG A 504 0.65 25.07 -18.61
N PRO A 505 1.17 25.15 -19.84
CA PRO A 505 0.60 24.45 -20.99
C PRO A 505 0.53 22.92 -20.78
N PRO A 506 -0.41 22.23 -21.48
CA PRO A 506 -0.52 20.77 -21.44
C PRO A 506 0.78 20.07 -21.85
N VAL A 507 1.04 18.94 -21.22
CA VAL A 507 2.18 18.06 -21.53
C VAL A 507 1.72 17.04 -22.57
N PHE A 508 2.20 17.17 -23.81
CA PHE A 508 1.89 16.22 -24.89
C PHE A 508 2.86 15.06 -24.88
N LEU A 509 2.33 13.83 -24.81
CA LEU A 509 3.09 12.61 -24.66
C LEU A 509 3.46 12.01 -26.01
N SER A 510 4.73 11.62 -26.16
CA SER A 510 5.18 10.82 -27.30
C SER A 510 4.56 9.41 -27.28
N THR A 511 4.70 8.66 -28.38
CA THR A 511 4.24 7.26 -28.47
C THR A 511 4.86 6.38 -27.37
N VAL A 512 6.15 6.58 -27.08
CA VAL A 512 6.84 5.85 -26.00
C VAL A 512 6.27 6.21 -24.63
N GLU A 513 6.03 7.50 -24.37
CA GLU A 513 5.45 7.95 -23.10
C GLU A 513 4.01 7.47 -22.92
N MET A 514 3.25 7.37 -24.00
CA MET A 514 1.91 6.77 -23.97
C MET A 514 1.98 5.28 -23.60
N LEU A 515 2.91 4.51 -24.17
CA LEU A 515 3.13 3.11 -23.80
C LEU A 515 3.49 2.98 -22.30
N LEU A 516 4.45 3.78 -21.83
CA LEU A 516 4.86 3.80 -20.43
C LEU A 516 3.71 4.20 -19.49
N LEU A 517 2.85 5.12 -19.92
CA LEU A 517 1.65 5.51 -19.18
C LEU A 517 0.66 4.36 -19.06
N HIS A 518 0.39 3.63 -20.13
CA HIS A 518 -0.48 2.45 -20.10
C HIS A 518 0.04 1.39 -19.13
N LEU A 519 1.32 1.01 -19.24
CA LEU A 519 1.96 0.06 -18.31
C LEU A 519 1.92 0.55 -16.85
N THR A 520 2.11 1.86 -16.64
CA THR A 520 2.01 2.48 -15.31
C THR A 520 0.60 2.40 -14.74
N LEU A 521 -0.44 2.60 -15.57
CA LEU A 521 -1.84 2.50 -15.15
C LEU A 521 -2.22 1.06 -14.78
N ASP A 522 -1.75 0.08 -15.55
CA ASP A 522 -1.99 -1.35 -15.27
C ASP A 522 -1.33 -1.78 -13.95
N GLU A 523 -0.06 -1.41 -13.76
CA GLU A 523 0.66 -1.68 -12.52
C GLU A 523 0.03 -0.98 -11.33
N ARG A 524 -0.47 0.24 -11.54
CA ARG A 524 -1.18 1.00 -10.53
C ARG A 524 -2.45 0.26 -10.10
N LEU A 525 -3.27 -0.20 -11.05
CA LEU A 525 -4.48 -0.99 -10.75
C LEU A 525 -4.13 -2.25 -9.96
N ARG A 526 -3.11 -2.99 -10.42
CA ARG A 526 -2.62 -4.20 -9.77
C ARG A 526 -2.14 -3.96 -8.32
N ARG A 527 -1.36 -2.90 -8.09
CA ARG A 527 -0.82 -2.56 -6.76
C ARG A 527 -1.84 -1.92 -5.82
N LEU A 528 -2.83 -1.23 -6.35
CA LEU A 528 -3.93 -0.69 -5.55
C LEU A 528 -4.84 -1.79 -5.04
N ASN A 529 -4.98 -2.90 -5.78
CA ASN A 529 -5.70 -4.09 -5.34
C ASN A 529 -7.09 -3.75 -4.77
N GLY A 530 -7.89 -2.98 -5.53
CA GLY A 530 -9.23 -2.51 -5.13
C GLY A 530 -9.26 -1.20 -4.34
N LYS A 531 -8.11 -0.64 -3.94
CA LYS A 531 -8.05 0.69 -3.32
C LYS A 531 -8.25 1.79 -4.38
N ASN A 532 -9.13 2.75 -4.11
CA ASN A 532 -9.25 3.95 -4.94
C ASN A 532 -8.17 4.99 -4.62
N SER A 533 -7.69 5.67 -5.65
CA SER A 533 -6.81 6.83 -5.53
C SER A 533 -7.06 7.77 -6.71
N ILE A 534 -6.95 9.08 -6.49
CA ILE A 534 -7.04 10.06 -7.57
C ILE A 534 -5.70 10.32 -8.25
N TYR A 535 -4.58 10.00 -7.60
CA TYR A 535 -3.25 10.30 -8.11
C TYR A 535 -2.79 9.25 -9.11
N LEU A 536 -2.12 9.68 -10.20
CA LEU A 536 -1.45 8.76 -11.12
C LEU A 536 -0.35 8.00 -10.37
N PHE A 537 0.53 8.74 -9.70
CA PHE A 537 1.58 8.17 -8.87
C PHE A 537 1.16 8.19 -7.39
N CYS A 538 0.44 7.16 -6.96
CA CYS A 538 -0.14 7.07 -5.62
C CYS A 538 0.72 6.28 -4.62
N SER A 539 0.55 6.56 -3.33
CA SER A 539 1.11 5.72 -2.26
C SER A 539 0.22 4.50 -2.01
N HIS A 540 0.67 3.32 -2.46
CA HIS A 540 -0.02 2.05 -2.20
C HIS A 540 -0.03 1.67 -0.71
N LYS A 541 0.96 2.13 0.06
CA LYS A 541 1.09 1.82 1.49
C LYS A 541 0.45 2.84 2.42
N SER A 542 -0.04 3.97 1.93
CA SER A 542 -0.71 4.96 2.77
C SER A 542 -2.16 4.55 3.05
N ILE A 543 -2.67 4.88 4.24
CA ILE A 543 -4.10 4.75 4.57
C ILE A 543 -4.88 5.84 3.83
N LYS A 544 -4.38 7.07 3.86
CA LYS A 544 -4.96 8.21 3.14
C LYS A 544 -4.63 8.14 1.66
N ASP A 545 -5.52 8.69 0.83
CA ASP A 545 -5.22 8.91 -0.57
C ASP A 545 -4.20 10.04 -0.72
N VAL A 546 -2.96 9.66 -1.02
CA VAL A 546 -1.84 10.59 -1.15
C VAL A 546 -0.95 10.12 -2.29
N SER A 547 -0.34 11.08 -2.98
CA SER A 547 0.72 10.82 -3.95
C SER A 547 1.91 10.10 -3.32
N ILE A 548 2.73 9.48 -4.17
CA ILE A 548 4.09 9.05 -3.81
C ILE A 548 4.90 10.19 -3.19
N LYS A 549 5.85 9.83 -2.33
CA LYS A 549 6.73 10.78 -1.65
C LYS A 549 7.81 11.28 -2.60
N LYS A 550 8.26 12.53 -2.40
CA LYS A 550 9.42 13.12 -3.11
C LYS A 550 10.68 12.25 -3.04
N GLY A 551 10.91 11.57 -1.91
CA GLY A 551 12.04 10.64 -1.76
C GLY A 551 11.97 9.45 -2.72
N THR A 552 10.77 8.92 -2.96
CA THR A 552 10.53 7.83 -3.92
C THR A 552 10.81 8.27 -5.35
N ILE A 553 10.35 9.46 -5.75
CA ILE A 553 10.66 10.05 -7.07
C ILE A 553 12.17 10.19 -7.26
N ASN A 554 12.87 10.69 -6.24
CA ASN A 554 14.32 10.83 -6.30
C ASN A 554 15.03 9.47 -6.42
N GLN A 555 14.55 8.43 -5.75
CA GLN A 555 15.08 7.08 -5.87
C GLN A 555 14.89 6.53 -7.29
N TYR A 556 13.68 6.67 -7.84
CA TYR A 556 13.31 6.18 -9.17
C TYR A 556 14.12 6.82 -10.31
N VAL A 557 14.28 8.14 -10.27
CA VAL A 557 15.08 8.84 -11.29
C VAL A 557 16.55 8.47 -11.18
N LYS A 558 17.10 8.40 -9.96
CA LYS A 558 18.49 8.02 -9.74
C LYS A 558 18.79 6.58 -10.15
N SER A 559 17.87 5.64 -9.95
CA SER A 559 18.10 4.24 -10.30
C SER A 559 18.25 4.02 -11.81
N ILE A 560 17.64 4.87 -12.64
CA ILE A 560 17.77 4.77 -14.10
C ILE A 560 18.92 5.63 -14.61
N LEU A 561 18.99 6.89 -14.18
CA LEU A 561 19.83 7.91 -14.82
C LEU A 561 21.04 8.34 -13.98
N GLY A 562 21.19 7.87 -12.75
CA GLY A 562 22.28 8.28 -11.84
C GLY A 562 22.17 9.73 -11.32
N LEU A 563 21.25 10.53 -11.88
CA LEU A 563 21.09 11.94 -11.57
C LEU A 563 19.85 12.20 -10.67
N PRO A 564 19.89 13.19 -9.77
CA PRO A 564 18.70 13.59 -9.04
C PRO A 564 17.71 14.33 -9.97
N PRO A 565 16.38 14.27 -9.71
CA PRO A 565 15.34 14.92 -10.51
C PRO A 565 15.60 16.40 -10.81
N LYS A 566 16.14 17.12 -9.82
CA LYS A 566 16.43 18.55 -9.96
C LYS A 566 17.53 18.82 -10.98
N SER A 567 18.61 18.04 -10.96
CA SER A 567 19.72 18.22 -11.92
C SER A 567 19.28 17.83 -13.32
N LEU A 568 18.52 16.74 -13.47
CA LEU A 568 17.97 16.31 -14.75
C LEU A 568 17.07 17.39 -15.39
N ARG A 569 16.16 17.97 -14.61
CA ARG A 569 15.32 19.09 -15.07
C ARG A 569 16.15 20.30 -15.48
N ILE A 570 17.16 20.67 -14.68
CA ILE A 570 18.02 21.83 -14.97
C ILE A 570 18.75 21.61 -16.29
N ALA A 571 19.33 20.43 -16.49
CA ALA A 571 20.03 20.08 -17.72
C ALA A 571 19.11 20.12 -18.94
N ALA A 572 17.88 19.61 -18.84
CA ALA A 572 16.89 19.70 -19.90
C ALA A 572 16.56 21.15 -20.27
N LEU A 573 16.35 22.01 -19.27
CA LEU A 573 16.06 23.43 -19.50
C LEU A 573 17.27 24.18 -20.09
N GLN A 574 18.49 23.89 -19.62
CA GLN A 574 19.71 24.45 -20.22
C GLN A 574 19.85 24.03 -21.68
N PHE A 575 19.66 22.73 -21.98
CA PHE A 575 19.69 22.24 -23.35
C PHE A 575 18.67 22.95 -24.25
N CYS A 576 17.42 23.07 -23.80
CA CYS A 576 16.40 23.79 -24.56
C CYS A 576 16.74 25.28 -24.71
N ALA A 577 17.25 25.94 -23.68
CA ALA A 577 17.67 27.34 -23.78
C ALA A 577 18.82 27.55 -24.76
N SER A 578 19.81 26.65 -24.77
CA SER A 578 20.94 26.73 -25.69
C SER A 578 20.54 26.53 -27.14
N ASN A 579 19.52 25.70 -27.42
CA ASN A 579 19.08 25.41 -28.79
C ASN A 579 17.96 26.34 -29.29
N PHE A 580 17.08 26.81 -28.40
CA PHE A 580 15.85 27.52 -28.78
C PHE A 580 15.69 28.90 -28.11
N GLY A 581 16.60 29.28 -27.21
CA GLY A 581 16.56 30.55 -26.49
C GLY A 581 15.73 30.54 -25.20
N ALA A 582 15.82 31.62 -24.42
CA ALA A 582 15.12 31.75 -23.15
C ALA A 582 13.60 31.91 -23.31
N GLU A 583 13.13 32.58 -24.37
CA GLU A 583 11.70 32.81 -24.62
C GLU A 583 10.95 31.49 -24.82
N TYR A 584 11.56 30.52 -25.52
CA TYR A 584 11.03 29.17 -25.65
C TYR A 584 10.72 28.52 -24.29
N LEU A 585 11.56 28.77 -23.27
CA LEU A 585 11.29 28.22 -21.94
C LEU A 585 10.10 28.87 -21.24
N HIS A 586 9.84 30.15 -21.51
CA HIS A 586 8.66 30.85 -21.00
C HIS A 586 7.40 30.26 -21.63
N ASP A 587 7.37 30.19 -22.95
CA ASP A 587 6.17 29.83 -23.71
C ASP A 587 5.82 28.34 -23.59
N CYS A 588 6.83 27.46 -23.68
CA CYS A 588 6.59 26.02 -23.72
C CYS A 588 6.60 25.34 -22.34
N PHE A 589 7.35 25.88 -21.37
CA PHE A 589 7.45 25.29 -20.02
C PHE A 589 6.76 26.11 -18.92
N GLY A 590 6.23 27.30 -19.22
CA GLY A 590 5.54 28.17 -18.26
C GLY A 590 6.46 28.75 -17.19
N LEU A 591 7.77 28.90 -17.48
CA LEU A 591 8.71 29.56 -16.56
C LEU A 591 8.47 31.07 -16.57
N SER A 592 8.75 31.78 -15.49
CA SER A 592 8.79 33.25 -15.58
C SER A 592 9.99 33.70 -16.42
N ILE A 593 9.89 34.88 -17.05
CA ILE A 593 10.98 35.45 -17.87
C ILE A 593 12.31 35.46 -17.10
N THR A 594 12.29 35.92 -15.85
CA THR A 594 13.49 35.93 -14.99
C THR A 594 14.06 34.52 -14.73
N GLN A 595 13.20 33.50 -14.59
CA GLN A 595 13.68 32.12 -14.41
C GLN A 595 14.23 31.56 -15.71
N ALA A 596 13.57 31.79 -16.83
CA ALA A 596 14.01 31.36 -18.15
C ALA A 596 15.39 31.92 -18.50
N SER A 597 15.63 33.22 -18.31
CA SER A 597 16.94 33.86 -18.54
C SER A 597 18.05 33.24 -17.69
N ARG A 598 17.76 32.76 -16.49
CA ARG A 598 18.77 32.09 -15.64
C ARG A 598 19.21 30.73 -16.18
N TYR A 599 18.31 30.02 -16.87
CA TYR A 599 18.66 28.75 -17.53
C TYR A 599 19.44 28.96 -18.82
N ALA A 600 19.23 30.10 -19.50
CA ALA A 600 19.99 30.49 -20.69
C ALA A 600 21.39 31.05 -20.34
N ASN A 601 21.54 31.68 -19.18
CA ASN A 601 22.82 32.22 -18.74
C ASN A 601 23.70 31.13 -18.09
N ILE A 602 24.38 30.37 -18.95
CA ILE A 602 25.42 29.40 -18.58
C ILE A 602 26.70 30.20 -18.30
N GLY A 603 27.24 30.12 -17.09
CA GLY A 603 28.41 30.91 -16.70
C GLY A 603 29.63 30.67 -17.61
N GLU A 604 30.51 31.66 -17.77
CA GLU A 604 31.67 31.65 -18.69
C GLU A 604 32.53 30.38 -18.57
N VAL A 605 32.83 29.94 -17.34
CA VAL A 605 33.62 28.71 -17.09
C VAL A 605 32.95 27.44 -17.65
N LEU A 606 31.62 27.38 -17.63
CA LEU A 606 30.86 26.25 -18.16
C LEU A 606 30.71 26.32 -19.69
N MET A 607 30.77 27.52 -20.28
CA MET A 607 30.83 27.71 -21.73
C MET A 607 32.17 27.20 -22.28
N ASP A 608 33.27 27.50 -21.60
CA ASP A 608 34.60 27.00 -21.98
C ASP A 608 34.68 25.46 -21.95
N ASP A 609 34.07 24.82 -20.95
CA ASP A 609 33.96 23.34 -20.88
C ASP A 609 33.16 22.77 -22.07
N ILE A 610 32.04 23.40 -22.44
CA ILE A 610 31.23 22.99 -23.60
C ILE A 610 32.03 23.12 -24.90
N ILE A 611 32.71 24.26 -25.09
CA ILE A 611 33.51 24.55 -26.29
C ILE A 611 34.65 23.52 -26.41
N ASN A 612 35.33 23.22 -25.31
CA ASN A 612 36.41 22.22 -25.29
C ASN A 612 35.89 20.81 -25.59
N ASP A 613 34.74 20.40 -25.06
CA ASP A 613 34.11 19.11 -25.36
C ASP A 613 33.67 19.01 -26.83
N GLU A 614 33.18 20.09 -27.45
CA GLU A 614 32.84 20.11 -28.89
C GLU A 614 34.09 20.05 -29.78
N ILE A 615 35.15 20.79 -29.45
CA ILE A 615 36.43 20.76 -30.16
C ILE A 615 37.06 19.35 -30.11
N ASN A 616 37.02 18.69 -28.96
CA ASN A 616 37.60 17.37 -28.77
C ASN A 616 36.82 16.25 -29.47
N ASN A 617 35.50 16.39 -29.62
CA ASN A 617 34.69 15.43 -30.38
C ASN A 617 34.88 15.59 -31.90
N ASN A 618 35.01 16.82 -32.41
CA ASN A 618 35.28 17.05 -33.83
C ASN A 618 36.65 16.53 -34.28
N LYS A 619 37.64 16.45 -33.36
CA LYS A 619 38.95 15.84 -33.61
C LYS A 619 38.95 14.30 -33.62
N LYS A 620 37.86 13.64 -33.20
CA LYS A 620 37.72 12.17 -33.22
C LYS A 620 36.91 11.65 -34.42
N THR A 621 36.24 12.55 -35.14
CA THR A 621 35.43 12.25 -36.33
C THR A 621 36.10 12.63 -37.65
N ASN A 622 37.28 13.26 -37.58
CA ASN A 622 38.24 13.42 -38.68
C ASN A 622 39.46 12.54 -38.37
#